data_AF-A0A7X9CE23-F1
#
_entry.id   AF-A0A7X9CE23-F1
#
_cell.length_a   1.000
_cell.length_b   1.000
_cell.length_c   1.000
_cell.angle_alpha   90.00
_cell.angle_beta   90.00
_cell.angle_gamma   90.00
#
_symmetry.space_group_name_H-M   'P 1'
#
loop_
_entity.id
_entity.type
_entity.pdbx_description
1 polymer ?
#
loop_
_entity_poly.entity_id
_entity_poly.type
_entity_poly.pdbx_seq_one_letter_code
_entity_poly.pdbx_strand_id
1 'polypeptide(L)'
;CQVYGGMDGEYESTNRAVNETRDMVIKHNGEIIDALYHSNSGGHTRDSKEAWGNHLPYLIGVEDRFSEGTTASTWSFSMNSSELNRNLINNGINIGPILNMEIIERTPSGRVTKIRVIGQNSEEILTESQIRQVLGTNNLRTTWFSIEGSGEYNEESFYAIGSNSTLNIINLDNSYIIADNFKSRIPNTSKINILNKDKNNIIESQISSGNGDFVIQGKGFGHGVGMSQWGAKSMADTGYTYDEILKHYYTDVDIDLIY
;
A
#
# COMPACT_ATOMS: atom_id res chain seq x y z
N CYS A 1 -11.76 -20.42 -3.51
CA CYS A 1 -13.17 -20.73 -3.15
C CYS A 1 -13.93 -19.43 -3.02
N GLN A 2 -15.12 -19.36 -3.61
CA GLN A 2 -16.03 -18.21 -3.50
C GLN A 2 -17.05 -18.46 -2.39
N VAL A 3 -17.64 -17.39 -1.83
CA VAL A 3 -18.76 -17.49 -0.90
C VAL A 3 -20.01 -17.95 -1.65
N TYR A 4 -20.58 -19.10 -1.29
CA TYR A 4 -21.90 -19.55 -1.75
C TYR A 4 -22.94 -19.25 -0.66
N GLY A 5 -23.91 -18.40 -0.99
CA GLY A 5 -24.97 -17.97 -0.07
C GLY A 5 -26.11 -18.98 0.10
N GLY A 6 -26.08 -20.13 -0.59
CA GLY A 6 -27.22 -21.03 -0.68
C GLY A 6 -28.28 -20.55 -1.67
N MET A 7 -29.34 -21.34 -1.84
CA MET A 7 -30.47 -21.00 -2.73
C MET A 7 -31.16 -19.69 -2.35
N ASP A 8 -31.13 -19.31 -1.06
CA ASP A 8 -31.73 -18.06 -0.57
C ASP A 8 -31.01 -16.80 -1.08
N GLY A 9 -29.80 -16.94 -1.64
CA GLY A 9 -29.03 -15.87 -2.26
C GLY A 9 -29.23 -15.73 -3.77
N GLU A 10 -30.07 -16.56 -4.39
CA GLU A 10 -30.32 -16.54 -5.83
C GLU A 10 -31.39 -15.50 -6.22
N TYR A 11 -31.17 -14.85 -7.36
CA TYR A 11 -32.13 -13.92 -7.96
C TYR A 11 -32.50 -14.39 -9.37
N GLU A 12 -33.70 -14.08 -9.83
CA GLU A 12 -34.14 -14.43 -11.19
C GLU A 12 -33.18 -13.89 -12.27
N SER A 13 -32.64 -12.69 -12.05
CA SER A 13 -31.65 -12.09 -12.95
C SER A 13 -30.33 -12.86 -13.00
N THR A 14 -29.82 -13.34 -11.86
CA THR A 14 -28.59 -14.15 -11.82
C THR A 14 -28.83 -15.53 -12.42
N ASN A 15 -30.00 -16.13 -12.18
CA ASN A 15 -30.37 -17.43 -12.73
C ASN A 15 -30.52 -17.35 -14.25
N ARG A 16 -31.09 -16.25 -14.76
CA ARG A 16 -31.12 -15.99 -16.21
C ARG A 16 -29.70 -15.86 -16.78
N ALA A 17 -28.81 -15.08 -16.16
CA ALA A 17 -27.44 -14.93 -16.63
C ALA A 17 -26.68 -16.26 -16.68
N VAL A 18 -26.85 -17.12 -15.66
CA VAL A 18 -26.29 -18.48 -15.64
C VAL A 18 -26.86 -19.34 -16.77
N ASN A 19 -28.18 -19.29 -17.00
CA ASN A 19 -28.81 -20.06 -18.07
C ASN A 19 -28.42 -19.59 -19.47
N GLU A 20 -28.27 -18.28 -19.67
CA GLU A 20 -27.84 -17.68 -20.95
C GLU A 20 -26.38 -17.97 -21.28
N THR A 21 -25.54 -18.20 -20.27
CA THR A 21 -24.12 -18.56 -20.41
C THR A 21 -23.84 -20.03 -20.08
N ARG A 22 -24.89 -20.86 -20.17
CA ARG A 22 -24.81 -22.28 -19.82
C ARG A 22 -23.70 -22.98 -20.62
N ASP A 23 -22.90 -23.75 -19.91
CA ASP A 23 -21.80 -24.56 -20.44
C ASP A 23 -20.66 -23.75 -21.10
N MET A 24 -20.67 -22.42 -20.99
CA MET A 24 -19.58 -21.56 -21.47
C MET A 24 -18.44 -21.52 -20.46
N VAL A 25 -17.20 -21.60 -20.95
CA VAL A 25 -15.97 -21.52 -20.17
C VAL A 25 -14.97 -20.58 -20.86
N ILE A 26 -14.04 -20.05 -20.08
CA ILE A 26 -12.93 -19.25 -20.59
C ILE A 26 -11.73 -20.19 -20.79
N LYS A 27 -11.16 -20.18 -22.00
CA LYS A 27 -10.02 -21.02 -22.38
C LYS A 27 -8.85 -20.17 -22.84
N HIS A 28 -7.63 -20.63 -22.58
CA HIS A 28 -6.40 -20.11 -23.16
C HIS A 28 -5.64 -21.28 -23.78
N ASN A 29 -5.34 -21.22 -25.08
CA ASN A 29 -4.77 -22.33 -25.84
C ASN A 29 -5.54 -23.66 -25.71
N GLY A 30 -6.87 -23.58 -25.66
CA GLY A 30 -7.76 -24.74 -25.55
C GLY A 30 -7.92 -25.33 -24.13
N GLU A 31 -7.16 -24.86 -23.15
CA GLU A 31 -7.27 -25.29 -21.75
C GLU A 31 -8.10 -24.30 -20.93
N ILE A 32 -8.92 -24.79 -20.00
CA ILE A 32 -9.74 -23.95 -19.10
C ILE A 32 -8.80 -23.17 -18.16
N ILE A 33 -9.04 -21.88 -18.02
CA ILE A 33 -8.21 -21.01 -17.19
C ILE A 33 -8.67 -20.99 -15.72
N ASP A 34 -7.76 -20.59 -14.84
CA ASP A 34 -8.11 -20.06 -13.52
C ASP A 34 -8.68 -18.64 -13.65
N ALA A 35 -10.00 -18.53 -13.78
CA ALA A 35 -10.72 -17.25 -13.92
C ALA A 35 -10.83 -16.47 -12.59
N LEU A 36 -9.70 -16.01 -12.08
CA LEU A 36 -9.62 -15.26 -10.82
C LEU A 36 -10.29 -13.88 -10.94
N TYR A 37 -10.96 -13.44 -9.88
CA TYR A 37 -11.62 -12.15 -9.83
C TYR A 37 -11.61 -11.54 -8.42
N HIS A 38 -11.74 -10.23 -8.36
CA HIS A 38 -11.71 -9.44 -7.13
C HIS A 38 -12.70 -8.28 -7.22
N SER A 39 -12.94 -7.59 -6.10
CA SER A 39 -13.98 -6.55 -6.01
C SER A 39 -13.67 -5.34 -6.90
N ASN A 40 -12.52 -4.70 -6.69
CA ASN A 40 -12.14 -3.49 -7.42
C ASN A 40 -10.62 -3.44 -7.62
N SER A 41 -10.14 -3.16 -8.83
CA SER A 41 -8.69 -3.14 -9.11
C SER A 41 -8.01 -1.85 -8.67
N GLY A 42 -8.75 -0.75 -8.57
CA GLY A 42 -8.22 0.58 -8.27
C GLY A 42 -7.58 1.28 -9.46
N GLY A 43 -7.90 0.87 -10.69
CA GLY A 43 -7.42 1.46 -11.94
C GLY A 43 -6.50 0.55 -12.76
N HIS A 44 -6.01 -0.56 -12.19
CA HIS A 44 -5.17 -1.53 -12.91
C HIS A 44 -5.18 -2.88 -12.19
N THR A 45 -5.28 -3.98 -12.93
CA THR A 45 -5.18 -5.32 -12.34
C THR A 45 -3.73 -5.66 -11.97
N ARG A 46 -3.52 -6.76 -11.25
CA ARG A 46 -2.21 -7.25 -10.81
C ARG A 46 -1.80 -8.43 -11.68
N ASP A 47 -0.55 -8.46 -12.08
CA ASP A 47 0.04 -9.61 -12.77
C ASP A 47 0.16 -10.81 -11.81
N SER A 48 -0.14 -12.01 -12.30
CA SER A 48 -0.01 -13.26 -11.54
C SER A 48 1.40 -13.47 -10.98
N LYS A 49 2.44 -13.09 -11.72
CA LYS A 49 3.85 -13.16 -11.30
C LYS A 49 4.14 -12.18 -10.16
N GLU A 50 3.55 -10.98 -10.22
CA GLU A 50 3.67 -10.03 -9.10
C GLU A 50 2.93 -10.54 -7.86
N ALA A 51 1.81 -11.23 -8.02
CA ALA A 51 0.99 -11.73 -6.92
C ALA A 51 1.57 -12.97 -6.23
N TRP A 52 2.09 -13.92 -6.99
CA TRP A 52 2.47 -15.25 -6.48
C TRP A 52 3.80 -15.77 -7.03
N GLY A 53 4.51 -15.00 -7.84
CA GLY A 53 5.78 -15.40 -8.46
C GLY A 53 5.64 -16.31 -9.67
N ASN A 54 4.49 -16.97 -9.86
CA ASN A 54 4.20 -17.79 -11.04
C ASN A 54 3.56 -16.95 -12.15
N HIS A 55 4.05 -17.11 -13.38
CA HIS A 55 3.52 -16.41 -14.54
C HIS A 55 2.42 -17.24 -15.20
N LEU A 56 1.21 -16.69 -15.23
CA LEU A 56 0.08 -17.23 -15.97
C LEU A 56 -0.23 -16.27 -17.14
N PRO A 57 -0.12 -16.72 -18.40
CA PRO A 57 -0.13 -15.84 -19.58
C PRO A 57 -1.47 -15.13 -19.81
N TYR A 58 -2.56 -15.66 -19.26
CA TYR A 58 -3.90 -15.08 -19.30
C TYR A 58 -4.22 -14.19 -18.07
N LEU A 59 -3.33 -14.12 -17.07
CA LEU A 59 -3.47 -13.26 -15.88
C LEU A 59 -2.33 -12.24 -15.83
N ILE A 60 -2.33 -11.36 -16.82
CA ILE A 60 -1.42 -10.22 -16.93
C ILE A 60 -2.10 -8.98 -16.36
N GLY A 61 -1.32 -8.08 -15.78
CA GLY A 61 -1.82 -6.78 -15.34
C GLY A 61 -2.30 -5.95 -16.53
N VAL A 62 -3.55 -5.51 -16.51
CA VAL A 62 -4.17 -4.62 -17.51
C VAL A 62 -4.68 -3.34 -16.87
N GLU A 63 -4.67 -2.25 -17.63
CA GLU A 63 -5.32 -1.00 -17.24
C GLU A 63 -6.83 -1.22 -17.10
N ASP A 64 -7.42 -0.72 -16.00
CA ASP A 64 -8.83 -0.90 -15.67
C ASP A 64 -9.45 0.42 -15.20
N ARG A 65 -9.48 1.39 -16.11
CA ARG A 65 -10.12 2.71 -15.92
C ARG A 65 -11.59 2.62 -15.52
N PHE A 66 -12.26 1.51 -15.84
CA PHE A 66 -13.67 1.28 -15.52
C PHE A 66 -13.90 1.04 -14.02
N SER A 67 -12.88 0.59 -13.29
CA SER A 67 -12.97 0.44 -11.83
C SER A 67 -12.78 1.75 -11.06
N GLU A 68 -12.19 2.78 -11.69
CA GLU A 68 -11.94 4.05 -11.03
C GLU A 68 -13.25 4.79 -10.73
N GLY A 69 -13.32 5.46 -9.56
CA GLY A 69 -14.52 6.20 -9.15
C GLY A 69 -15.74 5.33 -8.78
N THR A 70 -15.68 4.02 -8.96
CA THR A 70 -16.72 3.09 -8.52
C THR A 70 -16.57 2.73 -7.03
N THR A 71 -17.52 1.97 -6.49
CA THR A 71 -17.49 1.54 -5.09
C THR A 71 -16.20 0.76 -4.77
N ALA A 72 -15.63 1.03 -3.60
CA ALA A 72 -14.39 0.41 -3.11
C ALA A 72 -13.13 0.68 -3.98
N SER A 73 -13.17 1.69 -4.86
CA SER A 73 -12.02 2.12 -5.67
C SER A 73 -10.90 2.77 -4.85
N THR A 74 -11.24 3.40 -3.72
CA THR A 74 -10.29 4.02 -2.79
C THR A 74 -10.63 3.68 -1.34
N TRP A 75 -9.63 3.77 -0.46
CA TRP A 75 -9.78 3.58 0.97
C TRP A 75 -8.69 4.37 1.71
N SER A 76 -8.97 4.71 2.97
CA SER A 76 -8.02 5.40 3.84
C SER A 76 -8.23 4.98 5.29
N PHE A 77 -7.15 4.88 6.06
CA PHE A 77 -7.19 4.77 7.51
C PHE A 77 -5.98 5.46 8.13
N SER A 78 -6.11 5.87 9.39
CA SER A 78 -5.01 6.40 10.19
C SER A 78 -4.55 5.37 11.20
N MET A 79 -3.24 5.33 11.46
CA MET A 79 -2.61 4.51 12.48
C MET A 79 -1.60 5.35 13.24
N ASN A 80 -1.75 5.44 14.55
CA ASN A 80 -0.78 6.18 15.36
C ASN A 80 0.50 5.36 15.61
N SER A 81 1.58 6.05 15.95
CA SER A 81 2.92 5.53 16.23
C SER A 81 2.91 4.44 17.31
N SER A 82 2.08 4.62 18.34
CA SER A 82 1.94 3.69 19.46
C SER A 82 1.25 2.39 19.04
N GLU A 83 0.21 2.47 18.21
CA GLU A 83 -0.48 1.32 17.62
C GLU A 83 0.46 0.55 16.68
N LEU A 84 1.15 1.27 15.80
CA LEU A 84 2.13 0.68 14.90
C LEU A 84 3.25 -0.04 15.66
N ASN A 85 3.82 0.59 16.70
CA ASN A 85 4.83 -0.03 17.55
C ASN A 85 4.30 -1.32 18.19
N ARG A 86 3.06 -1.30 18.70
CA ARG A 86 2.43 -2.48 19.29
C ARG A 86 2.27 -3.60 18.27
N ASN A 87 1.85 -3.28 17.06
CA ASN A 87 1.70 -4.28 16.00
C ASN A 87 3.04 -4.87 15.58
N LEU A 88 4.11 -4.07 15.52
CA LEU A 88 5.48 -4.57 15.30
C LEU A 88 5.93 -5.53 16.39
N ILE A 89 5.76 -5.15 17.67
CA ILE A 89 6.14 -6.00 18.82
C ILE A 89 5.38 -7.32 18.81
N ASN A 90 4.08 -7.29 18.48
CA ASN A 90 3.26 -8.50 18.36
C ASN A 90 3.74 -9.44 17.22
N ASN A 91 4.46 -8.90 16.24
CA ASN A 91 5.10 -9.67 15.17
C ASN A 91 6.60 -9.95 15.46
N GLY A 92 7.05 -9.78 16.71
CA GLY A 92 8.41 -10.09 17.15
C GLY A 92 9.46 -9.03 16.77
N ILE A 93 9.03 -7.85 16.34
CA ILE A 93 9.90 -6.76 15.87
C ILE A 93 9.89 -5.64 16.92
N ASN A 94 11.01 -5.40 17.58
CA ASN A 94 11.15 -4.34 18.57
C ASN A 94 12.24 -3.35 18.14
N ILE A 95 11.80 -2.22 17.56
CA ILE A 95 12.66 -1.14 17.06
C ILE A 95 12.61 0.12 17.94
N GLY A 96 11.93 0.05 19.08
CA GLY A 96 11.64 1.20 19.94
C GLY A 96 10.53 2.11 19.40
N PRO A 97 10.27 3.26 20.04
CA PRO A 97 9.25 4.21 19.60
C PRO A 97 9.41 4.61 18.13
N ILE A 98 8.28 4.70 17.41
CA ILE A 98 8.30 4.90 15.95
C ILE A 98 8.57 6.36 15.61
N LEU A 99 9.58 6.51 14.76
CA LEU A 99 10.00 7.78 14.18
C LEU A 99 9.38 7.93 12.78
N ASN A 100 9.55 6.95 11.90
CA ASN A 100 9.10 7.10 10.51
C ASN A 100 8.69 5.78 9.87
N MET A 101 7.94 5.87 8.78
CA MET A 101 7.60 4.77 7.89
C MET A 101 7.67 5.26 6.44
N GLU A 102 8.44 4.56 5.61
CA GLU A 102 8.64 4.94 4.21
C GLU A 102 8.47 3.73 3.27
N ILE A 103 7.92 3.99 2.09
CA ILE A 103 7.84 2.99 1.01
C ILE A 103 9.17 2.97 0.29
N ILE A 104 9.83 1.81 0.25
CA ILE A 104 11.16 1.67 -0.35
C ILE A 104 11.15 0.84 -1.63
N GLU A 105 10.10 0.05 -1.88
CA GLU A 105 10.00 -0.79 -3.06
C GLU A 105 8.55 -0.96 -3.52
N ARG A 106 8.36 -0.92 -4.85
CA ARG A 106 7.08 -1.17 -5.52
C ARG A 106 7.27 -2.13 -6.69
N THR A 107 6.23 -2.87 -7.04
CA THR A 107 6.13 -3.58 -8.32
C THR A 107 6.09 -2.59 -9.49
N PRO A 108 6.36 -3.03 -10.73
CA PRO A 108 6.10 -2.23 -11.93
C PRO A 108 4.68 -1.67 -12.01
N SER A 109 3.68 -2.42 -11.52
CA SER A 109 2.29 -1.95 -11.42
C SER A 109 2.06 -0.91 -10.31
N GLY A 110 3.07 -0.52 -9.53
CA GLY A 110 2.97 0.46 -8.45
C GLY A 110 2.56 -0.08 -7.08
N ARG A 111 2.39 -1.40 -6.90
CA ARG A 111 2.01 -2.01 -5.61
C ARG A 111 3.22 -2.11 -4.68
N VAL A 112 3.05 -1.75 -3.40
CA VAL A 112 4.10 -1.75 -2.39
C VAL A 112 4.54 -3.18 -2.06
N THR A 113 5.83 -3.48 -2.21
CA THR A 113 6.43 -4.77 -1.84
C THR A 113 7.24 -4.69 -0.56
N LYS A 114 7.83 -3.52 -0.28
CA LYS A 114 8.59 -3.27 0.95
C LYS A 114 8.38 -1.87 1.50
N ILE A 115 8.35 -1.79 2.83
CA ILE A 115 8.45 -0.54 3.58
C ILE A 115 9.60 -0.64 4.57
N ARG A 116 10.23 0.49 4.87
CA ARG A 116 11.15 0.63 6.01
C ARG A 116 10.40 1.32 7.15
N VAL A 117 10.48 0.75 8.35
CA VAL A 117 10.03 1.39 9.58
C VAL A 117 11.24 1.75 10.42
N ILE A 118 11.31 3.02 10.84
CA ILE A 118 12.43 3.57 11.60
C ILE A 118 11.94 3.84 13.03
N GLY A 119 12.58 3.21 14.01
CA GLY A 119 12.37 3.47 15.43
C GLY A 119 13.61 4.08 16.08
N GLN A 120 13.49 4.47 17.35
CA GLN A 120 14.61 5.09 18.10
C GLN A 120 15.82 4.18 18.27
N ASN A 121 15.62 2.86 18.30
CA ASN A 121 16.69 1.90 18.59
C ASN A 121 17.29 1.30 17.32
N SER A 122 16.46 1.06 16.30
CA SER A 122 16.86 0.45 15.04
C SER A 122 15.81 0.70 13.94
N GLU A 123 16.08 0.20 12.73
CA GLU A 123 15.12 0.16 11.63
C GLU A 123 14.83 -1.30 11.23
N GLU A 124 13.68 -1.53 10.61
CA GLU A 124 13.27 -2.82 10.07
C GLU A 124 12.69 -2.66 8.65
N ILE A 125 13.00 -3.61 7.76
CA ILE A 125 12.41 -3.68 6.43
C ILE A 125 11.34 -4.76 6.41
N LEU A 126 10.09 -4.34 6.19
CA LEU A 126 8.95 -5.25 6.15
C LEU A 126 8.65 -5.66 4.70
N THR A 127 8.47 -6.96 4.49
CA THR A 127 7.97 -7.55 3.24
C THR A 127 6.45 -7.39 3.09
N GLU A 128 5.89 -7.62 1.90
CA GLU A 128 4.44 -7.54 1.63
C GLU A 128 3.58 -8.32 2.65
N SER A 129 4.03 -9.50 3.08
CA SER A 129 3.32 -10.31 4.07
C SER A 129 3.33 -9.64 5.46
N GLN A 130 4.49 -9.16 5.90
CA GLN A 130 4.65 -8.46 7.18
C GLN A 130 3.90 -7.12 7.18
N ILE A 131 3.88 -6.39 6.07
CA ILE A 131 3.13 -5.14 5.91
C ILE A 131 1.65 -5.37 6.25
N ARG A 132 1.04 -6.42 5.69
CA ARG A 132 -0.36 -6.75 5.99
C ARG A 132 -0.59 -7.11 7.46
N GLN A 133 0.34 -7.81 8.07
CA GLN A 133 0.25 -8.19 9.49
C GLN A 133 0.39 -6.98 10.42
N VAL A 134 1.31 -6.06 10.10
CA VAL A 134 1.61 -4.89 10.93
C VAL A 134 0.60 -3.76 10.74
N LEU A 135 0.19 -3.48 9.51
CA LEU A 135 -0.79 -2.42 9.22
C LEU A 135 -2.26 -2.87 9.40
N GLY A 136 -2.47 -4.16 9.61
CA GLY A 136 -3.77 -4.76 9.88
C GLY A 136 -4.43 -5.35 8.62
N THR A 137 -4.78 -6.64 8.71
CA THR A 137 -5.38 -7.40 7.60
C THR A 137 -6.77 -6.90 7.20
N ASN A 138 -7.50 -6.29 8.13
CA ASN A 138 -8.84 -5.74 7.89
C ASN A 138 -8.81 -4.31 7.32
N ASN A 139 -7.74 -3.56 7.63
CA ASN A 139 -7.58 -2.17 7.20
C ASN A 139 -6.96 -2.11 5.80
N LEU A 140 -5.92 -2.91 5.58
CA LEU A 140 -5.17 -2.92 4.32
C LEU A 140 -5.88 -3.76 3.25
N ARG A 141 -6.75 -3.12 2.47
CA ARG A 141 -7.53 -3.79 1.41
C ARG A 141 -6.65 -4.26 0.25
N THR A 142 -5.65 -3.48 -0.12
CA THR A 142 -4.66 -3.83 -1.16
C THR A 142 -3.27 -3.34 -0.76
N THR A 143 -2.24 -3.81 -1.45
CA THR A 143 -0.88 -3.29 -1.31
C THR A 143 -0.63 -2.10 -2.23
N TRP A 144 -1.67 -1.51 -2.82
CA TRP A 144 -1.56 -0.30 -3.63
C TRP A 144 -1.92 0.94 -2.81
N PHE A 145 -0.92 1.47 -2.09
CA PHE A 145 -1.13 2.60 -1.19
C PHE A 145 0.03 3.60 -1.19
N SER A 146 -0.23 4.76 -0.60
CA SER A 146 0.72 5.77 -0.15
C SER A 146 0.66 5.90 1.37
N ILE A 147 1.74 6.42 1.94
CA ILE A 147 1.84 6.77 3.37
C ILE A 147 2.08 8.27 3.43
N GLU A 148 1.28 8.95 4.24
CA GLU A 148 1.48 10.33 4.63
C GLU A 148 1.58 10.41 6.16
N GLY A 149 2.20 11.47 6.68
CA GLY A 149 2.41 11.65 8.12
C GLY A 149 3.78 11.18 8.59
N SER A 150 3.97 11.22 9.90
CA SER A 150 5.25 10.95 10.56
C SER A 150 4.99 10.44 11.98
N GLY A 151 5.96 9.74 12.55
CA GLY A 151 5.89 9.24 13.92
C GLY A 151 5.74 10.35 14.97
N GLU A 152 5.55 9.93 16.22
CA GLU A 152 5.40 10.87 17.32
C GLU A 152 6.78 11.32 17.76
N TYR A 153 7.06 12.60 17.56
CA TYR A 153 8.25 13.23 18.08
C TYR A 153 7.81 14.34 19.02
N ASN A 154 8.13 14.19 20.31
CA ASN A 154 8.24 15.37 21.15
C ASN A 154 9.41 16.19 20.60
N GLU A 155 9.14 17.46 20.36
CA GLU A 155 10.12 18.45 19.93
C GLU A 155 11.44 18.27 20.70
N GLU A 156 12.58 18.46 20.01
CA GLU A 156 13.95 18.59 20.56
C GLU A 156 14.92 17.39 20.45
N SER A 157 14.57 16.27 19.81
CA SER A 157 15.56 15.21 19.50
C SER A 157 16.20 15.39 18.12
N PHE A 158 17.44 15.88 18.10
CA PHE A 158 18.27 16.04 16.91
C PHE A 158 19.11 14.79 16.72
N TYR A 159 19.36 14.37 15.49
CA TYR A 159 20.22 13.21 15.23
C TYR A 159 21.48 13.67 14.50
N ALA A 160 22.65 13.32 15.05
CA ALA A 160 23.91 13.46 14.33
C ALA A 160 24.47 12.07 13.98
N ILE A 161 24.78 11.89 12.71
CA ILE A 161 25.48 10.71 12.20
C ILE A 161 26.98 11.04 12.21
N GLY A 162 27.72 10.38 13.10
CA GLY A 162 29.18 10.46 13.12
C GLY A 162 29.81 9.78 11.89
N SER A 163 31.11 9.98 11.67
CA SER A 163 31.86 9.38 10.55
C SER A 163 31.87 7.83 10.52
N ASN A 164 31.35 7.21 11.57
CA ASN A 164 31.19 5.76 11.77
C ASN A 164 29.73 5.29 11.56
N SER A 165 28.83 6.14 11.06
CA SER A 165 27.41 5.85 10.83
C SER A 165 26.59 5.55 12.09
N THR A 166 27.09 5.83 13.30
CA THR A 166 26.29 5.71 14.52
C THR A 166 25.38 6.92 14.68
N LEU A 167 24.08 6.66 14.82
CA LEU A 167 23.06 7.64 15.20
C LEU A 167 23.26 8.04 16.66
N ASN A 168 23.50 9.33 16.91
CA ASN A 168 23.51 9.89 18.26
C ASN A 168 22.35 10.88 18.41
N ILE A 169 21.58 10.71 19.48
CA ILE A 169 20.53 11.65 19.87
C ILE A 169 21.21 12.84 20.55
N ILE A 170 21.04 14.02 19.95
CA ILE A 170 21.40 15.32 20.47
C ILE A 170 20.10 15.93 21.02
N ASN A 171 20.01 16.00 22.35
CA ASN A 171 18.97 16.77 23.02
C ASN A 171 19.40 18.25 23.03
N LEU A 172 18.56 19.14 22.47
CA LEU A 172 18.84 20.57 22.48
C LEU A 172 18.17 21.32 23.65
N ASP A 173 17.42 20.62 24.48
CA ASP A 173 16.76 21.16 25.65
C ASP A 173 17.85 21.71 26.59
N ASN A 174 17.80 23.00 26.86
CA ASN A 174 18.82 23.71 27.65
C ASN A 174 20.23 23.73 27.02
N SER A 175 20.32 23.66 25.70
CA SER A 175 21.57 23.97 25.00
C SER A 175 21.90 25.47 25.04
N TYR A 176 23.20 25.78 25.15
CA TYR A 176 23.71 27.14 25.22
C TYR A 176 24.74 27.39 24.12
N ILE A 177 24.65 28.54 23.47
CA ILE A 177 25.76 29.10 22.69
C ILE A 177 26.75 29.68 23.69
N ILE A 178 28.00 29.20 23.66
CA ILE A 178 29.11 29.70 24.47
C ILE A 178 30.17 30.27 23.52
N ALA A 179 30.47 31.56 23.63
CA ALA A 179 31.55 32.21 22.90
C ALA A 179 32.21 33.26 23.80
N ASP A 180 33.51 33.13 24.07
CA ASP A 180 34.31 33.97 24.99
C ASP A 180 33.60 34.31 26.32
N ASN A 181 32.85 35.42 26.36
CA ASN A 181 32.10 35.91 27.53
C ASN A 181 30.58 35.93 27.34
N PHE A 182 30.09 35.31 26.27
CA PHE A 182 28.68 35.24 25.89
C PHE A 182 28.16 33.82 26.13
N LYS A 183 27.16 33.70 27.00
CA LYS A 183 26.37 32.49 27.20
C LYS A 183 24.92 32.84 26.94
N SER A 184 24.32 32.26 25.92
CA SER A 184 22.88 32.44 25.63
C SER A 184 22.20 31.11 25.40
N ARG A 185 20.99 30.96 25.97
CA ARG A 185 20.16 29.76 25.75
C ARG A 185 19.68 29.78 24.31
N ILE A 186 19.75 28.63 23.64
CA ILE A 186 19.12 28.47 22.33
C ILE A 186 17.60 28.46 22.57
N PRO A 187 16.82 29.41 22.02
CA PRO A 187 15.37 29.39 22.14
C PRO A 187 14.81 28.17 21.38
N ASN A 188 13.61 27.70 21.74
CA ASN A 188 12.94 26.65 20.98
C ASN A 188 12.65 27.18 19.57
N THR A 189 13.48 26.79 18.59
CA THR A 189 13.39 27.27 17.22
C THR A 189 12.82 26.19 16.31
N SER A 190 11.77 26.52 15.56
CA SER A 190 11.22 25.69 14.47
C SER A 190 12.10 25.65 13.22
N LYS A 191 13.23 26.38 13.22
CA LYS A 191 14.19 26.45 12.12
C LYS A 191 15.59 26.09 12.59
N ILE A 192 16.18 25.09 11.96
CA ILE A 192 17.56 24.66 12.23
C ILE A 192 18.36 24.86 10.95
N ASN A 193 19.53 25.48 11.09
CA ASN A 193 20.53 25.57 10.03
C ASN A 193 21.72 24.68 10.39
N ILE A 194 21.89 23.57 9.67
CA ILE A 194 23.09 22.74 9.79
C ILE A 194 24.15 23.33 8.87
N LEU A 195 25.34 23.61 9.40
CA LEU A 195 26.49 24.16 8.66
C LEU A 195 27.66 23.17 8.72
N ASN A 196 28.25 22.83 7.58
CA ASN A 196 29.56 22.15 7.55
C ASN A 196 30.69 23.17 7.81
N LYS A 197 31.92 22.68 8.06
CA LYS A 197 33.15 23.47 8.28
C LYS A 197 33.36 24.56 7.22
N ASP A 198 32.99 24.29 5.98
CA ASP A 198 33.14 25.22 4.86
C ASP A 198 31.96 26.20 4.69
N LYS A 199 30.95 26.12 5.57
CA LYS A 199 29.72 26.94 5.58
C LYS A 199 28.89 26.89 4.27
N ASN A 200 29.18 25.94 3.38
CA ASN A 200 28.62 25.90 2.03
C ASN A 200 27.30 25.15 1.87
N ASN A 201 26.86 24.36 2.88
CA ASN A 201 25.57 23.67 2.86
C ASN A 201 24.77 24.07 4.08
N ILE A 202 23.77 24.93 3.89
CA ILE A 202 22.74 25.24 4.88
C ILE A 202 21.55 24.33 4.58
N ILE A 203 21.31 23.34 5.43
CA ILE A 203 20.04 22.61 5.42
C ILE A 203 19.11 23.38 6.36
N GLU A 204 18.14 24.11 5.80
CA GLU A 204 17.07 24.73 6.56
C GLU A 204 15.96 23.68 6.77
N SER A 205 15.89 23.11 7.97
CA SER A 205 14.81 22.18 8.33
C SER A 205 13.72 22.92 9.08
N GLN A 206 12.48 22.86 8.58
CA GLN A 206 11.29 23.22 9.36
C GLN A 206 10.94 22.02 10.25
N ILE A 207 11.07 22.18 11.57
CA ILE A 207 10.63 21.14 12.51
C ILE A 207 9.10 21.19 12.53
N SER A 208 8.49 20.16 11.98
CA SER A 208 7.05 19.92 12.13
C SER A 208 6.89 18.92 13.25
N SER A 209 6.15 19.26 14.32
CA SER A 209 5.72 18.26 15.29
C SER A 209 4.92 17.19 14.54
N GLY A 210 5.44 15.97 14.52
CA GLY A 210 4.69 14.83 14.03
C GLY A 210 3.52 14.59 14.97
N ASN A 211 2.30 14.61 14.46
CA ASN A 211 1.08 14.33 15.25
C ASN A 211 1.02 12.88 15.76
N GLY A 212 2.04 12.07 15.46
CA GLY A 212 2.08 10.66 15.79
C GLY A 212 1.23 9.80 14.88
N ASP A 213 0.60 10.35 13.83
CA ASP A 213 -0.31 9.61 12.97
C ASP A 213 0.29 9.39 11.58
N PHE A 214 0.20 8.13 11.12
CA PHE A 214 0.39 7.76 9.73
C PHE A 214 -0.98 7.63 9.07
N VAL A 215 -1.17 8.32 7.96
CA VAL A 215 -2.36 8.20 7.10
C VAL A 215 -2.00 7.31 5.93
N ILE A 216 -2.65 6.16 5.84
CA ILE A 216 -2.47 5.20 4.74
C ILE A 216 -3.66 5.34 3.80
N GLN A 217 -3.38 5.74 2.56
CA GLN A 217 -4.39 5.89 1.51
C GLN A 217 -4.10 4.93 0.39
N GLY A 218 -5.09 4.17 -0.05
CA GLY A 218 -4.89 3.20 -1.11
C GLY A 218 -6.06 3.05 -2.06
N LYS A 219 -5.82 2.20 -3.06
CA LYS A 219 -6.73 1.96 -4.18
C LYS A 219 -7.13 0.50 -4.29
N GLY A 220 -8.34 0.28 -4.77
CA GLY A 220 -8.90 -1.05 -5.02
C GLY A 220 -9.26 -1.85 -3.76
N PHE A 221 -9.79 -3.04 -3.99
CA PHE A 221 -10.18 -4.02 -2.98
C PHE A 221 -9.99 -5.44 -3.51
N GLY A 222 -9.17 -6.22 -2.82
CA GLY A 222 -8.93 -7.63 -3.09
C GLY A 222 -7.52 -7.90 -3.60
N HIS A 223 -7.30 -9.10 -4.15
CA HIS A 223 -5.96 -9.50 -4.60
C HIS A 223 -5.50 -8.81 -5.89
N GLY A 224 -6.44 -8.22 -6.66
CA GLY A 224 -6.15 -7.40 -7.84
C GLY A 224 -5.93 -8.19 -9.13
N VAL A 225 -5.85 -9.52 -9.09
CA VAL A 225 -5.56 -10.36 -10.27
C VAL A 225 -6.85 -10.74 -10.99
N GLY A 226 -6.78 -10.77 -12.33
CA GLY A 226 -7.91 -11.12 -13.20
C GLY A 226 -9.03 -10.09 -13.17
N MET A 227 -10.28 -10.53 -13.21
CA MET A 227 -11.42 -9.63 -13.42
C MET A 227 -11.78 -8.79 -12.19
N SER A 228 -11.95 -7.48 -12.41
CA SER A 228 -12.49 -6.52 -11.43
C SER A 228 -14.01 -6.50 -11.52
N GLN A 229 -14.72 -6.85 -10.44
CA GLN A 229 -16.19 -6.92 -10.43
C GLN A 229 -16.83 -5.55 -10.72
N TRP A 230 -16.33 -4.49 -10.07
CA TRP A 230 -16.83 -3.14 -10.31
C TRP A 230 -16.44 -2.58 -11.67
N GLY A 231 -15.26 -2.95 -12.18
CA GLY A 231 -14.86 -2.59 -13.54
C GLY A 231 -15.73 -3.30 -14.59
N ALA A 232 -15.97 -4.60 -14.45
CA ALA A 232 -16.89 -5.37 -15.30
C ALA A 232 -18.31 -4.79 -15.28
N LYS A 233 -18.82 -4.40 -14.10
CA LYS A 233 -20.12 -3.73 -13.99
C LYS A 233 -20.12 -2.41 -14.75
N SER A 234 -19.10 -1.56 -14.58
CA SER A 234 -19.01 -0.28 -15.28
C SER A 234 -18.91 -0.47 -16.80
N MET A 235 -18.15 -1.47 -17.26
CA MET A 235 -18.11 -1.85 -18.68
C MET A 235 -19.51 -2.25 -19.19
N ALA A 236 -20.23 -3.11 -18.46
CA ALA A 236 -21.59 -3.51 -18.82
C ALA A 236 -22.57 -2.32 -18.86
N ASP A 237 -22.49 -1.42 -17.87
CA ASP A 237 -23.30 -0.18 -17.83
C ASP A 237 -23.01 0.74 -19.03
N THR A 238 -21.80 0.66 -19.61
CA THR A 238 -21.39 1.39 -20.82
C THR A 238 -21.61 0.63 -22.14
N GLY A 239 -22.23 -0.56 -22.08
CA GLY A 239 -22.70 -1.30 -23.26
C GLY A 239 -21.77 -2.40 -23.77
N TYR A 240 -20.68 -2.71 -23.05
CA TYR A 240 -19.83 -3.85 -23.40
C TYR A 240 -20.55 -5.16 -23.12
N THR A 241 -20.36 -6.12 -24.02
CA THR A 241 -20.84 -7.50 -23.88
C THR A 241 -19.96 -8.29 -22.90
N TYR A 242 -20.48 -9.42 -22.41
CA TYR A 242 -19.75 -10.22 -21.43
C TYR A 242 -18.44 -10.78 -22.00
N ASP A 243 -18.39 -11.16 -23.27
CA ASP A 243 -17.18 -11.68 -23.91
C ASP A 243 -16.12 -10.59 -24.12
N GLU A 244 -16.53 -9.35 -24.44
CA GLU A 244 -15.62 -8.20 -24.46
C GLU A 244 -15.05 -7.88 -23.07
N ILE A 245 -15.88 -7.97 -22.03
CA ILE A 245 -15.45 -7.78 -20.63
C ILE A 245 -14.43 -8.85 -20.24
N LEU A 246 -14.70 -10.12 -20.55
CA LEU A 246 -13.80 -11.22 -20.21
C LEU A 246 -12.47 -11.10 -20.97
N LYS A 247 -12.50 -10.78 -22.27
CA LYS A 247 -11.29 -10.56 -23.08
C LYS A 247 -10.49 -9.32 -22.68
N HIS A 248 -11.12 -8.35 -22.00
CA HIS A 248 -10.39 -7.23 -21.42
C HIS A 248 -9.54 -7.66 -20.21
N TYR A 249 -10.09 -8.50 -19.33
CA TYR A 249 -9.42 -8.89 -18.08
C TYR A 249 -8.54 -10.12 -18.17
N TYR A 250 -8.79 -10.99 -19.14
CA TYR A 250 -8.04 -12.22 -19.37
C TYR A 250 -7.39 -12.16 -20.75
N THR A 251 -6.06 -12.19 -20.78
CA THR A 251 -5.28 -12.01 -22.02
C THR A 251 -5.31 -13.27 -22.89
N ASP A 252 -5.48 -13.09 -24.21
CA ASP A 252 -5.43 -14.15 -25.21
C ASP A 252 -6.36 -15.34 -24.90
N VAL A 253 -7.59 -15.04 -24.48
CA VAL A 253 -8.61 -16.05 -24.16
C VAL A 253 -9.74 -16.14 -25.19
N ASP A 254 -10.29 -17.34 -25.29
CA ASP A 254 -11.52 -17.66 -25.99
C ASP A 254 -12.63 -17.97 -24.98
N ILE A 255 -13.88 -17.68 -25.36
CA ILE A 255 -15.07 -18.02 -24.58
C ILE A 255 -15.85 -19.04 -25.41
N ASP A 256 -15.80 -20.30 -24.98
CA ASP A 256 -16.32 -21.43 -25.75
C ASP A 256 -17.17 -22.36 -24.87
N LEU A 257 -17.96 -23.21 -25.52
CA LEU A 257 -18.58 -24.34 -24.84
C LEU A 257 -17.51 -25.28 -24.28
N ILE A 258 -17.83 -25.87 -23.13
CA ILE A 258 -16.97 -26.86 -22.47
C ILE A 258 -16.88 -28.17 -23.27
N TYR A 259 -17.89 -28.49 -24.11
CA TYR A 259 -17.98 -29.69 -24.95
C TYR A 259 -18.03 -29.36 -26.43
#